data_AF-A0A2V5JH32-F1
#
_entry.id   AF-A0A2V5JH32-F1
#
_cell.length_a   1.000
_cell.length_b   1.000
_cell.length_c   1.000
_cell.angle_alpha   90.00
_cell.angle_beta   90.00
_cell.angle_gamma   90.00
#
_symmetry.space_group_name_H-M   'P 1'
#
loop_
_entity.id
_entity.type
_entity.pdbx_description
1 polymer ?
#
loop_
_entity_poly.entity_id
_entity_poly.type
_entity_poly.pdbx_seq_one_letter_code
_entity_poly.pdbx_strand_id
1 'polypeptide(L)'
;MEHPRSTFHGLPRPASGDTDLSEVDIRGIDKILLLRVLYNEARLSTTAVRPFDYDLARQVMAAPILTTDMPHVGSWLSISSFCGRVIGVALTRNTAQGWIYDQLNEPGAFDRAVARARQLTADTLRRRAGALQAGVRDREGEREGTPPPPYNFVIHIS
;
A
#
# COMPACT_ATOMS: atom_id res chain seq x y z
N MET A 1 5.91 -11.92 31.91
CA MET A 1 4.90 -11.76 30.85
C MET A 1 5.58 -12.07 29.54
N GLU A 2 5.21 -13.19 28.91
CA GLU A 2 5.84 -13.65 27.67
C GLU A 2 5.18 -12.94 26.48
N HIS A 3 5.96 -12.20 25.70
CA HIS A 3 5.49 -11.58 24.46
C HIS A 3 5.15 -12.67 23.42
N PRO A 4 4.06 -12.52 22.65
CA PRO A 4 3.64 -13.51 21.66
C PRO A 4 4.76 -13.79 20.67
N ARG A 5 5.00 -15.10 20.46
CA ARG A 5 6.09 -15.69 19.67
C ARG A 5 6.09 -15.13 18.25
N SER A 6 7.15 -14.38 17.91
CA SER A 6 7.46 -13.97 16.54
C SER A 6 7.67 -15.21 15.66
N THR A 7 6.92 -15.29 14.57
CA THR A 7 6.93 -16.39 13.58
C THR A 7 8.18 -16.42 12.70
N PHE A 8 9.18 -15.57 12.94
CA PHE A 8 10.45 -15.56 12.22
C PHE A 8 11.45 -16.55 12.84
N HIS A 9 11.24 -17.84 12.63
CA HIS A 9 12.20 -18.88 13.02
C HIS A 9 13.39 -18.87 12.04
N GLY A 10 14.55 -18.35 12.46
CA GLY A 10 15.82 -18.59 11.76
C GLY A 10 16.79 -17.42 11.62
N LEU A 11 16.42 -16.20 11.99
CA LEU A 11 17.37 -15.08 12.04
C LEU A 11 17.85 -14.87 13.49
N PRO A 12 19.16 -14.64 13.72
CA PRO A 12 19.67 -14.34 15.04
C PRO A 12 18.93 -13.12 15.58
N ARG A 13 18.27 -13.31 16.73
CA ARG A 13 17.62 -12.21 17.45
C ARG A 13 18.74 -11.24 17.83
N PRO A 14 18.65 -9.95 17.49
CA PRO A 14 19.61 -9.00 18.01
C PRO A 14 19.56 -9.00 19.55
N ALA A 15 20.72 -8.83 20.17
CA ALA A 15 20.84 -8.79 21.63
C ALA A 15 19.94 -7.69 22.20
N SER A 16 19.27 -8.00 23.31
CA SER A 16 18.43 -7.05 24.05
C SER A 16 19.28 -5.89 24.56
N GLY A 17 19.38 -4.81 23.78
CA GLY A 17 20.10 -3.61 24.21
C GLY A 17 20.51 -2.64 23.11
N ASP A 18 20.60 -3.07 21.83
CA ASP A 18 21.31 -2.26 20.82
C ASP A 18 20.70 -2.29 19.41
N THR A 19 19.43 -2.67 19.29
CA THR A 19 18.65 -2.39 18.09
C THR A 19 17.59 -1.42 18.51
N ASP A 20 17.81 -0.14 18.19
CA ASP A 20 16.73 0.81 18.12
C ASP A 20 15.72 0.20 17.13
N LEU A 21 14.68 -0.44 17.67
CA LEU A 21 13.54 -0.96 16.90
C LEU A 21 12.69 0.24 16.49
N SER A 22 13.34 1.24 15.88
CA SER A 22 12.81 2.57 15.67
C SER A 22 11.51 2.43 14.91
N GLU A 23 10.41 2.74 15.59
CA GLU A 23 9.10 2.72 14.98
C GLU A 23 9.02 3.86 13.97
N VAL A 24 8.82 3.53 12.71
CA VAL A 24 8.69 4.52 11.64
C VAL A 24 7.22 4.91 11.49
N ASP A 25 6.95 6.22 11.47
CA ASP A 25 5.61 6.75 11.20
C ASP A 25 5.18 6.46 9.75
N ILE A 26 4.08 5.75 9.62
CA ILE A 26 3.47 5.38 8.33
C ILE A 26 2.03 5.90 8.22
N ARG A 27 1.64 6.88 9.04
CA ARG A 27 0.31 7.51 8.98
C ARG A 27 0.07 8.17 7.63
N GLY A 28 -1.14 7.99 7.11
CA GLY A 28 -1.57 8.58 5.84
C GLY A 28 -0.90 7.99 4.59
N ILE A 29 -0.03 6.98 4.72
CA ILE A 29 0.56 6.26 3.59
C ILE A 29 -0.41 5.16 3.14
N ASP A 30 -0.59 5.01 1.83
CA ASP A 30 -1.28 3.85 1.26
C ASP A 30 -0.44 2.58 1.49
N LYS A 31 -0.94 1.67 2.32
CA LYS A 31 -0.21 0.46 2.72
C LYS A 31 0.01 -0.52 1.55
N ILE A 32 -0.86 -0.50 0.54
CA ILE A 32 -0.69 -1.32 -0.66
C ILE A 32 0.47 -0.77 -1.48
N LEU A 33 0.57 0.56 -1.61
CA LEU A 33 1.73 1.19 -2.25
C LEU A 33 3.02 0.95 -1.47
N LEU A 34 2.98 1.03 -0.13
CA LEU A 34 4.13 0.69 0.71
C LEU A 34 4.60 -0.74 0.45
N LEU A 35 3.69 -1.71 0.50
CA LEU A 35 4.02 -3.11 0.22
C LEU A 35 4.57 -3.31 -1.20
N ARG A 36 4.05 -2.58 -2.18
CA ARG A 36 4.57 -2.61 -3.56
C ARG A 36 5.99 -2.08 -3.67
N VAL A 37 6.31 -0.98 -3.00
CA VAL A 37 7.67 -0.43 -2.97
C VAL A 37 8.63 -1.44 -2.36
N LEU A 38 8.29 -1.95 -1.17
CA LEU A 38 9.09 -2.98 -0.48
C LEU A 38 9.29 -4.21 -1.36
N TYR A 39 8.24 -4.69 -2.03
CA TYR A 39 8.31 -5.83 -2.94
C TYR A 39 9.27 -5.59 -4.11
N ASN A 40 9.23 -4.41 -4.73
CA ASN A 40 10.07 -4.11 -5.89
C ASN A 40 11.54 -3.90 -5.51
N GLU A 41 11.79 -3.39 -4.30
CA GLU A 41 13.13 -3.08 -3.81
C GLU A 41 13.77 -4.25 -3.05
N ALA A 42 12.99 -5.28 -2.70
CA ALA A 42 13.48 -6.48 -2.03
C ALA A 42 14.52 -7.24 -2.86
N ARG A 43 15.72 -7.38 -2.31
CA ARG A 43 16.86 -8.09 -2.90
C ARG A 43 16.73 -9.61 -2.84
N LEU A 44 16.11 -10.12 -1.76
CA LEU A 44 15.97 -11.56 -1.54
C LEU A 44 14.64 -12.09 -2.04
N SER A 45 14.69 -13.28 -2.61
CA SER A 45 13.54 -14.00 -3.13
C SER A 45 13.55 -15.47 -2.74
N THR A 46 12.37 -16.05 -2.63
CA THR A 46 12.16 -17.50 -2.56
C THR A 46 12.27 -18.10 -3.97
N THR A 47 12.16 -19.42 -4.07
CA THR A 47 12.20 -20.16 -5.34
C THR A 47 10.96 -19.96 -6.22
N ALA A 48 9.88 -19.39 -5.68
CA ALA A 48 8.59 -19.24 -6.36
C ALA A 48 8.14 -17.77 -6.44
N VAL A 49 8.95 -16.92 -7.09
CA VAL A 49 8.63 -15.49 -7.29
C VAL A 49 7.50 -15.34 -8.30
N ARG A 50 6.53 -14.48 -7.99
CA ARG A 50 5.43 -14.12 -8.89
C ARG A 50 5.29 -12.60 -8.95
N PRO A 51 4.68 -12.04 -10.02
CA PRO A 51 4.38 -10.61 -10.09
C PRO A 51 3.60 -10.12 -8.86
N PHE A 52 3.71 -8.82 -8.58
CA PHE A 52 2.98 -8.20 -7.46
C PHE A 52 1.46 -8.37 -7.67
N ASP A 53 0.82 -9.05 -6.73
CA ASP A 53 -0.61 -9.29 -6.74
C ASP A 53 -1.34 -8.23 -5.89
N TYR A 54 -2.10 -7.36 -6.56
CA TYR A 54 -2.84 -6.30 -5.88
C TYR A 54 -4.03 -6.80 -5.07
N ASP A 55 -4.68 -7.89 -5.50
CA ASP A 55 -5.84 -8.43 -4.79
C ASP A 55 -5.38 -9.12 -3.51
N LEU A 56 -4.29 -9.89 -3.59
CA LEU A 56 -3.65 -10.43 -2.39
C LEU A 56 -3.17 -9.31 -1.46
N ALA A 57 -2.57 -8.25 -1.99
CA ALA A 57 -2.13 -7.11 -1.19
C ALA A 57 -3.32 -6.45 -0.46
N ARG A 58 -4.46 -6.26 -1.13
CA ARG A 58 -5.69 -5.74 -0.50
C ARG A 58 -6.17 -6.65 0.62
N GLN A 59 -6.20 -7.96 0.40
CA GLN A 59 -6.63 -8.93 1.41
C GLN A 59 -5.73 -8.91 2.64
N VAL A 60 -4.41 -8.92 2.46
CA VAL A 60 -3.43 -8.82 3.55
C VAL A 60 -3.61 -7.51 4.31
N MET A 61 -3.81 -6.39 3.59
CA MET A 61 -3.94 -5.07 4.18
C MET A 61 -5.32 -4.78 4.80
N ALA A 62 -6.31 -5.65 4.58
CA ALA A 62 -7.62 -5.56 5.21
C ALA A 62 -7.64 -6.06 6.67
N ALA A 63 -6.50 -6.55 7.19
CA ALA A 63 -6.39 -7.02 8.56
C ALA A 63 -6.85 -5.95 9.58
N PRO A 64 -7.65 -6.30 10.61
CA PRO A 64 -8.22 -5.33 11.56
C PRO A 64 -7.19 -4.42 12.22
N ILE A 65 -6.03 -4.97 12.54
CA ILE A 65 -4.87 -4.26 13.07
C ILE A 65 -4.40 -3.04 12.24
N LEU A 66 -4.70 -3.02 10.95
CA LEU A 66 -4.36 -1.92 10.04
C LEU A 66 -5.55 -0.98 9.78
N THR A 67 -6.76 -1.37 10.17
CA THR A 67 -8.00 -0.71 9.76
C THR A 67 -8.87 -0.22 10.93
N THR A 68 -8.72 -0.77 12.13
CA THR A 68 -9.49 -0.40 13.32
C THR A 68 -8.59 0.10 14.45
N ASP A 69 -9.14 0.97 15.30
CA ASP A 69 -8.52 1.33 16.58
C ASP A 69 -8.71 0.17 17.55
N MET A 70 -7.80 -0.81 17.46
CA MET A 70 -7.81 -1.95 18.36
C MET A 70 -7.36 -1.52 19.76
N PRO A 71 -8.07 -1.91 20.83
CA PRO A 71 -7.73 -1.55 22.22
C PRO A 71 -6.45 -2.23 22.74
N HIS A 72 -5.86 -3.15 21.97
CA HIS A 72 -4.64 -3.85 22.34
C HIS A 72 -3.42 -3.18 21.72
N VAL A 73 -2.80 -2.30 22.52
CA VAL A 73 -1.45 -1.79 22.30
C VAL A 73 -0.50 -2.97 22.04
N GLY A 74 0.22 -2.95 20.92
CA GLY A 74 1.25 -3.94 20.60
C GLY A 74 0.84 -5.13 19.74
N SER A 75 -0.34 -5.12 19.12
CA SER A 75 -0.63 -6.06 18.02
C SER A 75 0.11 -5.60 16.76
N TRP A 76 0.86 -6.50 16.11
CA TRP A 76 1.61 -6.24 14.87
C TRP A 76 1.19 -7.19 13.73
N LEU A 77 1.03 -6.67 12.51
CA LEU A 77 0.93 -7.49 11.31
C LEU A 77 2.33 -7.75 10.78
N SER A 78 2.81 -8.98 10.95
CA SER A 78 4.12 -9.39 10.47
C SER A 78 4.01 -9.97 9.05
N ILE A 79 4.76 -9.39 8.11
CA ILE A 79 4.86 -9.85 6.72
C ILE A 79 6.30 -10.29 6.46
N SER A 80 6.54 -11.59 6.47
CA SER A 80 7.88 -12.15 6.21
C SER A 80 8.21 -12.18 4.73
N SER A 81 7.23 -12.52 3.90
CA SER A 81 7.38 -12.56 2.45
C SER A 81 6.07 -12.16 1.77
N PHE A 82 6.17 -11.68 0.53
CA PHE A 82 5.03 -11.34 -0.30
C PHE A 82 5.34 -11.69 -1.76
N CYS A 83 4.47 -12.47 -2.41
CA CYS A 83 4.65 -12.93 -3.80
C CYS A 83 6.04 -13.53 -4.09
N GLY A 84 6.63 -14.22 -3.11
CA GLY A 84 7.95 -14.84 -3.22
C GLY A 84 9.14 -13.88 -3.02
N ARG A 85 8.92 -12.61 -2.70
CA ARG A 85 9.97 -11.69 -2.22
C ARG A 85 10.02 -11.70 -0.70
N VAL A 86 11.21 -11.66 -0.11
CA VAL A 86 11.37 -11.58 1.35
C VAL A 86 11.28 -10.11 1.76
N ILE A 87 10.30 -9.78 2.61
CA ILE A 87 10.00 -8.41 3.03
C ILE A 87 10.39 -8.20 4.49
N GLY A 88 10.07 -9.09 5.43
CA GLY A 88 10.48 -8.93 6.83
C GLY A 88 10.10 -7.57 7.44
N VAL A 89 8.81 -7.27 7.56
CA VAL A 89 8.31 -6.05 8.22
C VAL A 89 7.21 -6.39 9.21
N ALA A 90 7.04 -5.52 10.20
CA ALA A 90 5.90 -5.54 11.10
C ALA A 90 5.17 -4.19 11.00
N LEU A 91 3.85 -4.23 10.87
CA LEU A 91 3.02 -3.04 10.63
C LEU A 91 1.90 -2.93 11.66
N THR A 92 1.64 -1.72 12.12
CA THR A 92 0.38 -1.32 12.74
C THR A 92 -0.36 -0.35 11.80
N ARG A 93 -1.50 0.18 12.25
CA ARG A 93 -2.19 1.27 11.54
C ARG A 93 -1.25 2.46 11.26
N ASN A 94 -0.47 2.86 12.26
CA ASN A 94 0.23 4.15 12.27
C ASN A 94 1.74 4.04 12.24
N THR A 95 2.30 2.92 12.70
CA THR A 95 3.74 2.69 12.83
C THR A 95 4.17 1.40 12.16
N ALA A 96 5.45 1.33 11.80
CA ALA A 96 6.08 0.15 11.23
C ALA A 96 7.43 -0.13 11.88
N GLN A 97 7.83 -1.38 11.88
CA GLN A 97 9.19 -1.82 12.14
C GLN A 97 9.74 -2.53 10.91
N GLY A 98 10.89 -2.07 10.43
CA GLY A 98 11.54 -2.59 9.22
C GLY A 98 12.97 -3.03 9.40
N TRP A 99 13.44 -3.23 10.64
CA TRP A 99 14.83 -3.60 10.91
C TRP A 99 15.27 -4.90 10.21
N ILE A 100 14.36 -5.88 10.05
CA ILE A 100 14.65 -7.10 9.27
C ILE A 100 14.81 -6.72 7.79
N TYR A 101 13.90 -5.93 7.22
CA TYR A 101 14.01 -5.45 5.84
C TYR A 101 15.35 -4.73 5.61
N ASP A 102 15.79 -3.87 6.53
CA ASP A 102 17.09 -3.20 6.47
C ASP A 102 18.26 -4.19 6.50
N GLN A 103 18.23 -5.16 7.40
CA GLN A 103 19.26 -6.19 7.47
C GLN A 103 19.39 -6.99 6.15
N LEU A 104 18.27 -7.21 5.45
CA LEU A 104 18.23 -7.98 4.21
C LEU A 104 18.56 -7.15 2.96
N ASN A 105 18.35 -5.83 3.00
CA ASN A 105 18.49 -4.97 1.83
C ASN A 105 19.70 -4.04 1.91
N GLU A 106 19.84 -3.33 3.03
CA GLU A 106 20.93 -2.45 3.47
C GLU A 106 20.40 -1.49 4.56
N PRO A 107 21.26 -0.90 5.41
CA PRO A 107 20.81 0.06 6.42
C PRO A 107 20.00 1.25 5.84
N GLY A 108 18.87 1.57 6.49
CA GLY A 108 17.97 2.66 6.10
C GLY A 108 17.16 2.42 4.82
N ALA A 109 17.18 1.21 4.26
CA ALA A 109 16.39 0.88 3.07
C ALA A 109 14.88 1.02 3.34
N PHE A 110 14.44 0.67 4.54
CA PHE A 110 13.06 0.75 4.96
C PHE A 110 12.58 2.20 5.03
N ASP A 111 13.35 3.11 5.64
CA ASP A 111 13.02 4.54 5.67
C ASP A 111 12.92 5.13 4.26
N ARG A 112 13.85 4.76 3.36
CA ARG A 112 13.79 5.18 1.95
C ARG A 112 12.53 4.65 1.26
N ALA A 113 12.17 3.38 1.48
CA ALA A 113 10.95 2.79 0.94
C ALA A 113 9.69 3.49 1.47
N VAL A 114 9.64 3.81 2.76
CA VAL A 114 8.55 4.57 3.39
C VAL A 114 8.44 5.97 2.80
N ALA A 115 9.56 6.68 2.65
CA ALA A 115 9.59 8.01 2.04
C ALA A 115 9.07 7.97 0.59
N ARG A 116 9.50 6.98 -0.20
CA ARG A 116 9.04 6.76 -1.57
C ARG A 116 7.55 6.45 -1.63
N ALA A 117 7.05 5.56 -0.77
CA ALA A 117 5.64 5.23 -0.68
C ALA A 117 4.78 6.45 -0.31
N ARG A 118 5.28 7.30 0.59
CA ARG A 118 4.63 8.55 0.99
C ARG A 118 4.52 9.53 -0.19
N GLN A 119 5.59 9.70 -0.96
CA GLN A 119 5.58 10.52 -2.19
C GLN A 119 4.54 10.00 -3.21
N LEU A 120 4.56 8.69 -3.50
CA LEU A 120 3.62 8.07 -4.44
C LEU A 120 2.16 8.18 -3.98
N THR A 121 1.91 8.10 -2.67
CA THR A 121 0.58 8.32 -2.09
C THR A 121 0.11 9.75 -2.35
N ALA A 122 0.95 10.74 -2.07
CA ALA A 122 0.64 12.15 -2.29
C ALA A 122 0.37 12.45 -3.78
N ASP A 123 1.17 11.90 -4.70
CA ASP A 123 0.99 12.11 -6.14
C ASP A 123 -0.29 11.45 -6.68
N THR A 124 -0.69 10.33 -6.10
CA THR A 124 -1.96 9.67 -6.45
C THR A 124 -3.15 10.51 -6.00
N LEU A 125 -3.09 11.09 -4.79
CA LEU A 125 -4.13 12.00 -4.30
C LEU A 125 -4.22 13.28 -5.14
N ARG A 126 -3.08 13.89 -5.49
CA ARG A 126 -3.02 15.08 -6.35
C ARG A 126 -3.65 14.83 -7.72
N ARG A 127 -3.31 13.71 -8.36
CA ARG A 127 -3.89 13.35 -9.68
C ARG A 127 -5.40 13.14 -9.59
N ARG A 128 -5.90 12.52 -8.52
CA ARG A 128 -7.35 12.37 -8.29
C ARG A 128 -8.02 13.73 -8.08
N ALA A 129 -7.42 14.62 -7.29
CA ALA A 129 -7.95 15.97 -7.08
C ALA A 129 -7.98 16.79 -8.38
N GLY A 130 -6.95 16.70 -9.21
CA GLY A 130 -6.89 17.36 -10.52
C GLY A 130 -7.94 16.82 -11.51
N ALA A 131 -8.15 15.50 -11.54
CA ALA A 131 -9.19 14.89 -12.38
C ALA A 131 -10.60 15.30 -11.94
N LEU A 132 -10.84 15.42 -10.63
CA LEU A 132 -12.11 15.91 -10.10
C LEU A 132 -12.36 17.39 -10.45
N GLN A 133 -11.33 18.24 -10.45
CA GLN A 133 -11.45 19.64 -10.85
C GLN A 133 -11.66 19.80 -12.37
N ALA A 134 -11.03 18.95 -13.20
CA ALA A 134 -11.25 18.94 -14.65
C ALA A 134 -12.70 18.55 -15.00
N GLY A 135 -13.27 17.55 -14.31
CA GLY A 135 -14.67 17.13 -14.52
C GLY A 135 -15.73 18.14 -14.07
N VAL A 136 -15.36 19.21 -13.35
CA VAL A 136 -16.26 20.31 -12.95
C VAL A 136 -16.25 21.46 -13.98
N ARG A 137 -15.23 21.55 -14.84
CA ARG A 137 -15.07 22.67 -15.78
C ARG A 137 -15.81 22.50 -17.11
N ASP A 138 -16.32 21.30 -17.40
CA ASP A 138 -16.99 20.98 -18.67
C ASP A 138 -18.53 21.10 -18.61
N ARG A 139 -19.12 21.74 -17.59
CA ARG A 139 -20.59 21.79 -17.41
C ARG A 139 -21.24 23.17 -17.41
N GLU A 140 -20.54 24.21 -17.86
CA GLU A 140 -21.12 25.56 -17.98
C GLU A 140 -20.82 26.18 -19.35
N GLY A 141 -21.77 26.02 -20.29
CA GLY A 141 -21.96 26.97 -21.40
C GLY A 141 -22.23 26.37 -22.78
N GLU A 142 -23.51 26.27 -23.17
CA GLU A 142 -24.09 26.55 -24.51
C GLU A 142 -25.59 26.20 -24.49
N ARG A 143 -26.45 27.16 -24.09
CA ARG A 143 -27.26 28.09 -24.91
C ARG A 143 -28.50 27.47 -25.57
N GLU A 144 -29.64 27.95 -25.06
CA GLU A 144 -30.99 27.99 -25.58
C GLU A 144 -31.09 28.40 -27.07
N GLY A 145 -31.93 27.71 -27.85
CA GLY A 145 -32.35 28.17 -29.18
C GLY A 145 -32.78 27.09 -30.20
N THR A 146 -34.08 26.78 -30.24
CA THR A 146 -34.88 26.22 -31.37
C THR A 146 -35.00 24.67 -31.51
N PRO A 147 -36.22 24.09 -31.44
CA PRO A 147 -36.56 22.78 -32.04
C PRO A 147 -37.20 22.98 -33.43
N PRO A 148 -36.97 22.16 -34.48
CA PRO A 148 -37.71 20.89 -34.73
C PRO A 148 -36.98 19.93 -35.74
N PRO A 149 -37.58 18.93 -36.46
CA PRO A 149 -38.90 18.25 -36.35
C PRO A 149 -38.82 16.70 -36.23
N PRO A 150 -39.96 15.98 -36.07
CA PRO A 150 -40.01 14.51 -36.00
C PRO A 150 -40.31 13.90 -37.37
N TYR A 151 -39.67 12.81 -37.82
CA TYR A 151 -40.30 11.88 -38.80
C TYR A 151 -39.72 10.45 -38.77
N ASN A 152 -40.64 9.49 -38.72
CA ASN A 152 -40.49 8.04 -38.96
C ASN A 152 -39.73 7.72 -40.26
N PHE A 153 -38.86 6.71 -40.23
CA PHE A 153 -38.73 5.74 -41.34
C PHE A 153 -38.43 4.33 -40.81
N VAL A 154 -39.42 3.46 -40.96
CA VAL A 154 -39.24 2.00 -41.01
C VAL A 154 -38.64 1.69 -42.38
N ILE A 155 -37.48 1.02 -42.45
CA ILE A 155 -37.06 0.26 -43.64
C ILE A 155 -36.40 -1.06 -43.21
N HIS A 156 -37.14 -2.15 -43.42
CA HIS A 156 -36.64 -3.52 -43.59
C HIS A 156 -35.93 -3.66 -44.92
N ILE A 157 -34.69 -4.17 -44.96
CA ILE A 157 -34.13 -5.04 -46.04
C ILE A 157 -32.74 -5.52 -45.57
N SER A 158 -32.27 -6.77 -45.66
CA SER A 158 -32.74 -8.08 -46.16
C SER A 158 -32.02 -9.16 -45.35
#